data_AF-A0A6L8EA26-F1
#
_entry.id   AF-A0A6L8EA26-F1
#
_cell.length_a   1.000
_cell.length_b   1.000
_cell.length_c   1.000
_cell.angle_alpha   90.00
_cell.angle_beta   90.00
_cell.angle_gamma   90.00
#
_symmetry.space_group_name_H-M   'P 1'
#
loop_
_entity.id
_entity.type
_entity.pdbx_description
1 polymer ?
#
loop_
_entity_poly.entity_id
_entity_poly.type
_entity_poly.pdbx_seq_one_letter_code
_entity_poly.pdbx_strand_id
1 'polypeptide(L)'
;MAETAGSIAGEKVLALPGAAAGGLLLLSLVGRVQGNEVLLASTLGAAAVLLLWLGWQWIGFQRSGEYPGVRILLRPQHYVQALVQSSVFLYWGYYWSPVYDHFWLLGAQLLFAYGFDMLLAWSRKREYLFGFGPFPIIFSINLFLWFRDDWFYLQYLMLAAGFMGKEYVRWMRDGRNVHIFNPSAFALGLFSLALIVTGTTQLTWGQEIASTLTLAPNIYTFLFLAGLVVMYFFSITLVAGMAAISLFVMSALYFALTGVPYFIDSEIPAAVFLGLHLLVTDPSTSPRTPLGKALFGVLYGLGVFGLYTLLGALGAPTFYDKLLCVPLLNLCVIAIDRAVKSIPSESWALMWKRGWNPARANVAHMALWIAVFAGASFAGKTDSRHTGDSVPFWEQACAESLPNACGRLLQLQATYCGDNSAWACNELGAHYREGRITDADAELSLGFFSRACELKSMAACRNLLRTDAMYRPPPGDLDLRLLLREGGLNLMEMPPADLYRRACEHDWQFACEEGSS
;
A
#
# COMPACT_ATOMS: atom_id res chain seq x y z
N MET A 1 2.21 33.18 -0.05
CA MET A 1 2.78 33.77 -1.28
C MET A 1 2.99 32.66 -2.29
N ALA A 2 2.21 32.67 -3.38
CA ALA A 2 2.56 32.11 -4.69
C ALA A 2 1.40 32.43 -5.65
N GLU A 3 1.35 33.66 -6.15
CA GLU A 3 0.57 34.01 -7.34
C GLU A 3 1.55 34.35 -8.46
N THR A 4 2.08 33.32 -9.12
CA THR A 4 2.60 33.43 -10.48
C THR A 4 1.58 32.74 -11.39
N ALA A 5 0.48 33.44 -11.65
CA ALA A 5 -0.58 32.96 -12.54
C ALA A 5 -0.16 33.18 -13.99
N GLY A 6 0.61 32.25 -14.54
CA GLY A 6 0.67 32.08 -15.99
C GLY A 6 -0.67 31.53 -16.48
N SER A 7 -1.24 32.12 -17.53
CA SER A 7 -2.40 31.58 -18.23
C SER A 7 -2.03 31.32 -19.69
N ILE A 8 -2.48 30.19 -20.22
CA ILE A 8 -2.39 29.84 -21.64
C ILE A 8 -3.81 29.90 -22.19
N ALA A 9 -4.00 30.62 -23.29
CA ALA A 9 -5.30 30.85 -23.90
C ALA A 9 -5.24 30.68 -25.43
N GLY A 10 -6.42 30.49 -26.04
CA GLY A 10 -6.58 30.31 -27.47
C GLY A 10 -6.16 28.91 -27.96
N GLU A 11 -5.99 28.77 -29.28
CA GLU A 11 -5.73 27.48 -29.93
C GLU A 11 -4.45 26.78 -29.43
N LYS A 12 -3.46 27.54 -28.94
CA LYS A 12 -2.21 27.02 -28.37
C LYS A 12 -2.43 26.06 -27.19
N VAL A 13 -3.58 26.16 -26.52
CA VAL A 13 -3.96 25.29 -25.41
C VAL A 13 -4.07 23.82 -25.85
N LEU A 14 -4.44 23.56 -27.11
CA LEU A 14 -4.57 22.20 -27.66
C LEU A 14 -3.23 21.47 -27.78
N ALA A 15 -2.11 22.19 -27.79
CA ALA A 15 -0.78 21.59 -27.83
C ALA A 15 -0.48 20.77 -26.56
N LEU A 16 -1.10 21.08 -25.42
CA LEU A 16 -0.82 20.38 -24.16
C LEU A 16 -1.32 18.92 -24.15
N PRO A 17 -2.60 18.61 -24.39
CA PRO A 17 -3.05 17.23 -24.49
C PRO A 17 -2.45 16.52 -25.72
N GLY A 18 -2.17 17.26 -26.80
CA GLY A 18 -1.43 16.74 -27.95
C GLY A 18 -0.01 16.31 -27.59
N ALA A 19 0.71 17.09 -26.78
CA ALA A 19 2.04 16.74 -26.27
C ALA A 19 1.99 15.56 -25.30
N ALA A 20 0.95 15.44 -24.48
CA ALA A 20 0.74 14.27 -23.62
C ALA A 20 0.56 12.99 -24.45
N ALA A 21 -0.28 13.03 -25.49
CA ALA A 21 -0.46 11.91 -26.40
C ALA A 21 0.81 11.60 -27.22
N GLY A 22 1.50 12.64 -27.73
CA GLY A 22 2.79 12.50 -28.41
C GLY A 22 3.86 11.88 -27.51
N GLY A 23 3.89 12.25 -26.23
CA GLY A 23 4.77 11.65 -25.23
C GLY A 23 4.48 10.15 -25.01
N LEU A 24 3.20 9.74 -25.00
CA LEU A 24 2.83 8.32 -24.95
C LEU A 24 3.30 7.56 -26.20
N LEU A 25 3.19 8.18 -27.39
CA LEU A 25 3.71 7.61 -28.64
C LEU A 25 5.24 7.51 -28.66
N LEU A 26 5.95 8.41 -27.98
CA LEU A 26 7.40 8.28 -27.82
C LEU A 26 7.75 7.19 -26.80
N LEU A 27 6.99 7.07 -25.72
CA LEU A 27 7.20 6.00 -24.72
C LEU A 27 6.90 4.61 -25.28
N SER A 28 6.01 4.48 -26.27
CA SER A 28 5.78 3.19 -26.95
C SER A 28 7.00 2.71 -27.75
N LEU A 29 8.00 3.57 -27.98
CA LEU A 29 9.28 3.22 -28.60
C LEU A 29 10.34 2.76 -27.58
N VAL A 30 10.07 2.87 -26.29
CA VAL A 30 11.00 2.44 -25.23
C VAL A 30 10.99 0.91 -25.15
N GLY A 31 12.17 0.29 -25.09
CA GLY A 31 12.32 -1.16 -25.07
C GLY A 31 11.50 -1.87 -23.98
N ARG A 32 11.34 -1.25 -22.80
CA ARG A 32 10.49 -1.75 -21.71
C ARG A 32 9.01 -1.91 -22.10
N VAL A 33 8.49 -1.01 -22.93
CA VAL A 33 7.10 -1.03 -23.41
C VAL A 33 6.97 -1.95 -24.62
N GLN A 34 7.95 -1.96 -25.52
CA GLN A 34 7.98 -2.86 -26.68
C GLN A 34 8.15 -4.33 -26.30
N GLY A 35 8.76 -4.62 -25.14
CA GLY A 35 9.01 -5.98 -24.66
C GLY A 35 7.75 -6.79 -24.32
N ASN A 36 6.56 -6.17 -24.28
CA ASN A 36 5.30 -6.85 -24.05
C ASN A 36 4.21 -6.28 -24.98
N GLU A 37 3.53 -7.17 -25.72
CA GLU A 37 2.53 -6.78 -26.72
C GLU A 37 1.33 -6.05 -26.11
N VAL A 38 0.87 -6.49 -24.94
CA VAL A 38 -0.26 -5.86 -24.26
C VAL A 38 0.13 -4.50 -23.72
N LEU A 39 1.33 -4.33 -23.16
CA LEU A 39 1.83 -3.02 -22.74
C LEU A 39 1.87 -2.04 -23.91
N LEU A 40 2.46 -2.46 -25.03
CA LEU A 40 2.53 -1.66 -26.25
C LEU A 40 1.13 -1.26 -26.73
N ALA A 41 0.22 -2.23 -26.88
CA ALA A 41 -1.15 -1.98 -27.30
C ALA A 41 -1.91 -1.07 -26.33
N SER A 42 -1.69 -1.22 -25.01
CA SER A 42 -2.31 -0.39 -23.97
C SER A 42 -1.84 1.05 -24.06
N THR A 43 -0.53 1.28 -24.22
CA THR A 43 0.05 2.63 -24.35
C THR A 43 -0.39 3.31 -25.65
N LEU A 44 -0.40 2.59 -26.78
CA LEU A 44 -0.90 3.11 -28.05
C LEU A 44 -2.40 3.39 -27.99
N GLY A 45 -3.19 2.51 -27.37
CA GLY A 45 -4.62 2.70 -27.15
C GLY A 45 -4.91 3.94 -26.31
N ALA A 46 -4.16 4.15 -25.22
CA ALA A 46 -4.27 5.35 -24.39
C ALA A 46 -3.95 6.63 -25.19
N ALA A 47 -2.91 6.62 -26.03
CA ALA A 47 -2.59 7.74 -26.91
C ALA A 47 -3.71 7.99 -27.94
N ALA A 48 -4.25 6.93 -28.55
CA ALA A 48 -5.34 7.02 -29.52
C ALA A 48 -6.60 7.61 -28.89
N VAL A 49 -6.98 7.19 -27.68
CA VAL A 49 -8.12 7.74 -26.93
C VAL A 49 -7.95 9.25 -26.71
N LEU A 50 -6.76 9.69 -26.27
CA LEU A 50 -6.49 11.12 -26.07
C LEU A 50 -6.56 11.92 -27.39
N LEU A 51 -6.01 11.39 -28.48
CA LEU A 51 -6.02 12.06 -29.79
C LEU A 51 -7.43 12.15 -30.37
N LEU A 52 -8.22 11.08 -30.29
CA LEU A 52 -9.60 11.05 -30.76
C LEU A 52 -10.47 12.03 -29.96
N TRP A 53 -10.32 12.05 -28.64
CA TRP A 53 -11.05 12.99 -27.78
C TRP A 53 -10.61 14.44 -28.03
N LEU A 54 -9.31 14.70 -28.17
CA LEU A 54 -8.80 16.02 -28.55
C LEU A 54 -9.35 16.48 -29.92
N GLY A 55 -9.36 15.60 -30.92
CA GLY A 55 -9.91 15.89 -32.24
C GLY A 55 -11.40 16.22 -32.19
N TRP A 56 -12.19 15.47 -31.40
CA TRP A 56 -13.60 15.75 -31.18
C TRP A 56 -13.84 17.13 -30.54
N GLN A 57 -13.06 17.47 -29.50
CA GLN A 57 -13.15 18.77 -28.83
C GLN A 57 -12.71 19.92 -29.72
N TRP A 58 -11.66 19.73 -30.51
CA TRP A 58 -11.17 20.73 -31.47
C TRP A 58 -12.22 21.08 -32.51
N ILE A 59 -12.93 20.10 -33.08
CA ILE A 59 -14.06 20.35 -33.99
C ILE A 59 -15.14 21.17 -33.29
N GLY A 60 -15.41 20.90 -32.01
CA GLY A 60 -16.32 21.69 -31.18
C GLY A 60 -15.88 23.15 -31.01
N PHE A 61 -14.61 23.37 -30.69
CA PHE A 61 -14.05 24.72 -30.49
C PHE A 61 -14.02 25.53 -31.79
N GLN A 62 -13.73 24.90 -32.94
CA GLN A 62 -13.78 25.59 -34.23
C GLN A 62 -15.21 26.05 -34.59
N ARG A 63 -16.24 25.33 -34.12
CA ARG A 63 -17.63 25.71 -34.33
C ARG A 63 -18.10 26.82 -33.38
N SER A 64 -17.63 26.82 -32.13
CA SER A 64 -18.03 27.82 -31.13
C SER A 64 -17.18 29.10 -31.16
N GLY A 65 -15.93 29.03 -31.61
CA GLY A 65 -14.94 30.09 -31.49
C GLY A 65 -14.40 30.28 -30.06
N GLU A 66 -14.85 29.47 -29.09
CA GLU A 66 -14.46 29.57 -27.69
C GLU A 66 -13.48 28.46 -27.32
N TYR A 67 -12.29 28.85 -26.88
CA TYR A 67 -11.25 27.94 -26.40
C TYR A 67 -11.17 27.97 -24.86
N PRO A 68 -11.10 26.81 -24.19
CA PRO A 68 -10.99 26.77 -22.74
C PRO A 68 -9.62 27.26 -22.27
N GLY A 69 -9.60 27.94 -21.12
CA GLY A 69 -8.37 28.41 -20.50
C GLY A 69 -7.60 27.33 -19.75
N VAL A 70 -6.28 27.49 -19.68
CA VAL A 70 -5.41 26.76 -18.76
C VAL A 70 -4.77 27.75 -17.80
N ARG A 71 -4.96 27.51 -16.50
CA ARG A 71 -4.37 28.32 -15.44
C ARG A 71 -3.34 27.50 -14.67
N ILE A 72 -2.14 28.05 -14.50
CA ILE A 72 -1.10 27.41 -13.71
C ILE A 72 -1.38 27.66 -12.23
N LEU A 73 -1.49 26.58 -11.43
CA LEU A 73 -1.72 26.65 -10.00
C LEU A 73 -0.90 25.57 -9.27
N LEU A 74 0.16 26.00 -8.58
CA LEU A 74 0.99 25.15 -7.75
C LEU A 74 0.47 25.12 -6.32
N ARG A 75 -0.15 24.01 -5.91
CA ARG A 75 -0.65 23.84 -4.53
C ARG A 75 0.37 23.08 -3.68
N PRO A 76 0.71 23.57 -2.47
CA PRO A 76 1.55 22.87 -1.50
C PRO A 76 1.17 21.41 -1.27
N GLN A 77 -0.13 21.15 -1.14
CA GLN A 77 -0.65 19.80 -0.97
C GLN A 77 -0.24 18.82 -2.06
N HIS A 78 -0.09 19.28 -3.31
CA HIS A 78 0.22 18.38 -4.41
C HIS A 78 1.72 18.12 -4.53
N TYR A 79 2.56 19.17 -4.49
CA TYR A 79 4.00 18.97 -4.69
C TYR A 79 4.69 18.38 -3.46
N VAL A 80 4.26 18.71 -2.23
CA VAL A 80 4.83 18.09 -1.01
C VAL A 80 4.50 16.61 -0.99
N GLN A 81 3.25 16.23 -1.30
CA GLN A 81 2.86 14.83 -1.33
C GLN A 81 3.57 14.07 -2.45
N ALA A 82 3.73 14.68 -3.63
CA ALA A 82 4.52 14.09 -4.72
C ALA A 82 5.98 13.85 -4.31
N LEU A 83 6.64 14.82 -3.65
CA LEU A 83 8.02 14.67 -3.18
C LEU A 83 8.16 13.56 -2.14
N VAL A 84 7.25 13.51 -1.17
CA VAL A 84 7.25 12.47 -0.12
C VAL A 84 6.98 11.09 -0.72
N GLN A 85 6.03 10.94 -1.63
CA GLN A 85 5.79 9.66 -2.30
C GLN A 85 6.95 9.25 -3.20
N SER A 86 7.59 10.20 -3.91
CA SER A 86 8.83 9.94 -4.65
C SER A 86 9.93 9.42 -3.74
N SER A 87 10.09 9.96 -2.51
CA SER A 87 11.09 9.42 -1.59
C SER A 87 10.77 7.99 -1.16
N VAL A 88 9.48 7.63 -1.01
CA VAL A 88 9.08 6.23 -0.74
C VAL A 88 9.45 5.34 -1.93
N PHE A 89 9.14 5.73 -3.16
CA PHE A 89 9.51 4.96 -4.35
C PHE A 89 11.02 4.77 -4.48
N LEU A 90 11.81 5.81 -4.24
CA LEU A 90 13.27 5.72 -4.31
C LEU A 90 13.83 4.81 -3.22
N TYR A 91 13.31 4.92 -1.99
CA TYR A 91 13.79 4.12 -0.88
C TYR A 91 13.43 2.64 -1.03
N TRP A 92 12.15 2.36 -1.24
CA TRP A 92 11.67 1.00 -1.44
C TRP A 92 12.20 0.36 -2.72
N GLY A 93 12.26 1.12 -3.82
CA GLY A 93 12.78 0.63 -5.10
C GLY A 93 14.24 0.20 -5.06
N TYR A 94 15.05 0.79 -4.18
CA TYR A 94 16.42 0.36 -3.94
C TYR A 94 16.51 -1.09 -3.46
N TYR A 95 15.51 -1.55 -2.68
CA TYR A 95 15.45 -2.91 -2.13
C TYR A 95 14.54 -3.85 -2.92
N TRP A 96 13.66 -3.30 -3.76
CA TRP A 96 12.79 -4.06 -4.65
C TRP A 96 12.87 -3.54 -6.08
N SER A 97 13.70 -4.18 -6.89
CA SER A 97 14.01 -3.75 -8.26
C SER A 97 12.81 -3.56 -9.21
N PRO A 98 11.68 -4.30 -9.09
CA PRO A 98 10.52 -4.08 -9.97
C PRO A 98 9.97 -2.65 -9.96
N VAL A 99 10.22 -1.87 -8.90
CA VAL A 99 9.86 -0.45 -8.86
C VAL A 99 10.55 0.34 -9.98
N TYR A 100 11.82 0.05 -10.27
CA TYR A 100 12.58 0.71 -11.33
C TYR A 100 12.13 0.27 -12.72
N ASP A 101 11.78 -1.01 -12.88
CA ASP A 101 11.21 -1.51 -14.14
C ASP A 101 9.86 -0.86 -14.46
N HIS A 102 9.15 -0.39 -13.43
CA HIS A 102 7.89 0.34 -13.54
C HIS A 102 8.05 1.85 -13.79
N PHE A 103 9.28 2.40 -13.74
CA PHE A 103 9.52 3.84 -13.84
C PHE A 103 8.96 4.44 -15.16
N TRP A 104 9.21 3.79 -16.29
CA TRP A 104 8.68 4.22 -17.59
C TRP A 104 7.16 4.15 -17.64
N LEU A 105 6.57 3.16 -16.97
CA LEU A 105 5.13 2.98 -16.88
C LEU A 105 4.48 4.05 -16.01
N LEU A 106 5.13 4.50 -14.92
CA LEU A 106 4.71 5.68 -14.16
C LEU A 106 4.72 6.95 -15.02
N GLY A 107 5.76 7.13 -15.86
CA GLY A 107 5.83 8.23 -16.82
C GLY A 107 4.64 8.21 -17.80
N ALA A 108 4.33 7.04 -18.35
CA ALA A 108 3.17 6.86 -19.24
C ALA A 108 1.84 7.17 -18.52
N GLN A 109 1.68 6.69 -17.28
CA GLN A 109 0.51 6.99 -16.46
C GLN A 109 0.35 8.49 -16.18
N LEU A 110 1.44 9.22 -15.89
CA LEU A 110 1.41 10.66 -15.69
C LEU A 110 1.01 11.42 -16.96
N LEU A 111 1.59 11.08 -18.11
CA LEU A 111 1.22 11.69 -19.40
C LEU A 111 -0.26 11.46 -19.71
N PHE A 112 -0.73 10.22 -19.55
CA PHE A 112 -2.15 9.90 -19.72
C PHE A 112 -3.03 10.72 -18.76
N ALA A 113 -2.66 10.80 -17.49
CA ALA A 113 -3.40 11.54 -16.47
C ALA A 113 -3.51 13.04 -16.79
N TYR A 114 -2.43 13.68 -17.23
CA TYR A 114 -2.45 15.09 -17.64
C TYR A 114 -3.35 15.31 -18.86
N GLY A 115 -3.24 14.46 -19.90
CA GLY A 115 -4.10 14.56 -21.08
C GLY A 115 -5.56 14.31 -20.75
N PHE A 116 -5.85 13.27 -19.99
CA PHE A 116 -7.20 12.84 -19.64
C PHE A 116 -7.91 13.86 -18.73
N ASP A 117 -7.28 14.30 -17.63
CA ASP A 117 -7.88 15.28 -16.70
C ASP A 117 -8.17 16.62 -17.40
N MET A 118 -7.29 17.01 -18.34
CA MET A 118 -7.46 18.22 -19.13
C MET A 118 -8.64 18.14 -20.10
N LEU A 119 -8.72 17.07 -20.89
CA LEU A 119 -9.83 16.85 -21.82
C LEU A 119 -11.17 16.65 -21.09
N LEU A 120 -11.14 16.01 -19.93
CA LEU A 120 -12.30 15.86 -19.05
C LEU A 120 -12.79 17.21 -18.52
N ALA A 121 -11.89 18.07 -18.03
CA ALA A 121 -12.24 19.42 -17.56
C ALA A 121 -12.87 20.27 -18.67
N TRP A 122 -12.31 20.22 -19.88
CA TRP A 122 -12.84 20.97 -21.02
C TRP A 122 -14.17 20.43 -21.53
N SER A 123 -14.40 19.12 -21.45
CA SER A 123 -15.71 18.51 -21.77
C SER A 123 -16.81 19.03 -20.85
N ARG A 124 -16.43 19.56 -19.68
CA ARG A 124 -17.30 20.19 -18.69
C ARG A 124 -17.35 21.71 -18.81
N LYS A 125 -16.75 22.28 -19.86
CA LYS A 125 -16.61 23.73 -20.08
C LYS A 125 -15.96 24.45 -18.89
N ARG A 126 -14.96 23.82 -18.27
CA ARG A 126 -14.19 24.39 -17.16
C ARG A 126 -12.76 24.66 -17.57
N GLU A 127 -12.16 25.67 -16.95
CA GLU A 127 -10.73 25.90 -17.05
C GLU A 127 -9.96 24.74 -16.40
N TYR A 128 -8.87 24.33 -17.05
CA TYR A 128 -7.98 23.32 -16.48
C TYR A 128 -6.93 23.98 -15.58
N LEU A 129 -6.71 23.39 -14.41
CA LEU A 129 -5.71 23.85 -13.45
C LEU A 129 -4.43 23.03 -13.61
N PHE A 130 -3.46 23.57 -14.34
CA PHE A 130 -2.18 22.90 -14.56
C PHE A 130 -1.28 23.02 -13.32
N GLY A 131 -0.80 21.89 -12.82
CA GLY A 131 0.07 21.82 -11.65
C GLY A 131 0.36 20.37 -11.26
N PHE A 132 0.83 20.14 -10.03
CA PHE A 132 1.20 18.81 -9.53
C PHE A 132 0.02 17.88 -9.18
N GLY A 133 -1.23 18.26 -9.50
CA GLY A 133 -2.43 17.51 -9.08
C GLY A 133 -2.43 16.01 -9.47
N PRO A 134 -2.03 15.63 -10.70
CA PRO A 134 -1.96 14.23 -11.10
C PRO A 134 -0.92 13.40 -10.33
N PHE A 135 0.20 13.98 -9.92
CA PHE A 135 1.32 13.25 -9.31
C PHE A 135 0.89 12.46 -8.05
N PRO A 136 0.29 13.08 -7.01
CA PRO A 136 -0.15 12.34 -5.84
C PRO A 136 -1.16 11.23 -6.13
N ILE A 137 -2.02 11.41 -7.14
CA ILE A 137 -3.02 10.41 -7.52
C ILE A 137 -2.32 9.19 -8.12
N ILE A 138 -1.45 9.41 -9.12
CA ILE A 138 -0.73 8.32 -9.79
C ILE A 138 0.19 7.59 -8.82
N PHE A 139 0.99 8.34 -8.06
CA PHE A 139 1.92 7.75 -7.10
C PHE A 139 1.18 7.00 -5.99
N SER A 140 0.08 7.55 -5.48
CA SER A 140 -0.75 6.86 -4.49
C SER A 140 -1.32 5.56 -5.05
N ILE A 141 -1.86 5.54 -6.27
CA ILE A 141 -2.38 4.30 -6.87
C ILE A 141 -1.27 3.25 -6.95
N ASN A 142 -0.12 3.62 -7.49
CA ASN A 142 0.98 2.69 -7.71
C ASN A 142 1.70 2.27 -6.41
N LEU A 143 1.62 3.03 -5.32
CA LEU A 143 2.12 2.58 -4.01
C LEU A 143 1.28 1.46 -3.37
N PHE A 144 0.10 1.16 -3.92
CA PHE A 144 -0.82 0.15 -3.36
C PHE A 144 -1.21 -0.94 -4.34
N LEU A 145 -1.37 -0.60 -5.62
CA LEU A 145 -1.84 -1.54 -6.63
C LEU A 145 -1.41 -1.08 -8.03
N TRP A 146 -0.74 -1.96 -8.75
CA TRP A 146 -0.63 -1.86 -10.19
C TRP A 146 -0.87 -3.21 -10.86
N PHE A 147 -1.41 -3.16 -12.08
CA PHE A 147 -1.65 -4.34 -12.90
C PHE A 147 -0.34 -4.91 -13.46
N ARG A 148 -0.30 -6.23 -13.66
CA ARG A 148 0.76 -6.90 -14.42
C ARG A 148 0.73 -6.43 -15.88
N ASP A 149 1.87 -6.55 -16.55
CA ASP A 149 2.10 -6.10 -17.92
C ASP A 149 1.01 -6.58 -18.90
N ASP A 150 0.60 -7.84 -18.78
CA ASP A 150 -0.41 -8.49 -19.64
C ASP A 150 -1.84 -7.94 -19.46
N TRP A 151 -2.04 -7.09 -18.45
CA TRP A 151 -3.35 -6.52 -18.09
C TRP A 151 -3.29 -5.00 -17.93
N PHE A 152 -2.23 -4.37 -18.44
CA PHE A 152 -1.92 -2.98 -18.14
C PHE A 152 -2.93 -1.97 -18.68
N TYR A 153 -3.78 -2.33 -19.65
CA TYR A 153 -4.90 -1.49 -20.07
C TYR A 153 -5.86 -1.20 -18.90
N LEU A 154 -6.01 -2.13 -17.94
CA LEU A 154 -6.79 -1.92 -16.72
C LEU A 154 -6.17 -0.84 -15.82
N GLN A 155 -4.85 -0.63 -15.88
CA GLN A 155 -4.19 0.47 -15.18
C GLN A 155 -4.73 1.81 -15.68
N TYR A 156 -4.76 2.05 -17.00
CA TYR A 156 -5.32 3.28 -17.57
C TYR A 156 -6.81 3.47 -17.24
N LEU A 157 -7.59 2.38 -17.26
CA LEU A 157 -9.00 2.43 -16.85
C LEU A 157 -9.17 2.79 -15.37
N MET A 158 -8.32 2.24 -14.49
CA MET A 158 -8.31 2.59 -13.07
C MET A 158 -7.98 4.07 -12.86
N LEU A 159 -7.00 4.61 -13.59
CA LEU A 159 -6.70 6.05 -13.56
C LEU A 159 -7.89 6.89 -14.03
N ALA A 160 -8.47 6.53 -15.18
CA ALA A 160 -9.64 7.20 -15.73
C ALA A 160 -10.80 7.22 -14.72
N ALA A 161 -11.08 6.09 -14.06
CA ALA A 161 -12.10 5.99 -13.02
C ALA A 161 -11.83 6.91 -11.83
N GLY A 162 -10.57 7.06 -11.40
CA GLY A 162 -10.17 8.00 -10.35
C GLY A 162 -10.45 9.47 -10.71
N PHE A 163 -10.07 9.90 -11.92
CA PHE A 163 -10.34 11.26 -12.40
C PHE A 163 -11.83 11.52 -12.64
N MET A 164 -12.56 10.53 -13.16
CA MET A 164 -14.02 10.61 -13.31
C MET A 164 -14.71 10.70 -11.95
N GLY A 165 -14.30 9.89 -10.96
CA GLY A 165 -14.82 9.94 -9.59
C GLY A 165 -14.66 11.33 -8.98
N LYS A 166 -13.48 11.94 -9.13
CA LYS A 166 -13.21 13.33 -8.70
C LYS A 166 -14.13 14.36 -9.36
N GLU A 167 -14.43 14.21 -10.65
CA GLU A 167 -15.19 15.21 -11.41
C GLU A 167 -16.72 15.04 -11.27
N TYR A 168 -17.20 13.80 -11.21
CA TYR A 168 -18.63 13.48 -11.19
C TYR A 168 -19.19 13.21 -9.80
N VAL A 169 -18.42 12.63 -8.88
CA VAL A 169 -18.89 12.23 -7.55
C VAL A 169 -18.57 13.30 -6.52
N ARG A 170 -19.49 14.27 -6.43
CA ARG A 170 -19.31 15.49 -5.63
C ARG A 170 -20.54 15.79 -4.78
N TRP A 171 -20.33 16.47 -3.68
CA TRP A 171 -21.38 16.93 -2.77
C TRP A 171 -21.26 18.42 -2.47
N MET A 172 -22.32 18.99 -1.89
CA MET A 172 -22.29 20.36 -1.40
C MET A 172 -21.84 20.37 0.06
N ARG A 173 -20.63 20.87 0.32
CA ARG A 173 -20.05 20.98 1.68
C ARG A 173 -19.75 22.45 1.97
N ASP A 174 -20.39 23.01 2.98
CA ASP A 174 -20.27 24.42 3.39
C ASP A 174 -20.40 25.42 2.22
N GLY A 175 -21.42 25.23 1.38
CA GLY A 175 -21.67 26.13 0.26
C GLY A 175 -20.71 25.95 -0.94
N ARG A 176 -19.85 24.93 -0.94
CA ARG A 176 -18.93 24.62 -2.06
C ARG A 176 -19.14 23.20 -2.58
N ASN A 177 -19.11 23.06 -3.91
CA ASN A 177 -19.17 21.76 -4.56
C ASN A 177 -17.78 21.10 -4.52
N VAL A 178 -17.60 20.04 -3.74
CA VAL A 178 -16.32 19.35 -3.55
C VAL A 178 -16.49 17.85 -3.79
N HIS A 179 -15.44 17.17 -4.24
CA HIS A 179 -15.49 15.72 -4.42
C HIS A 179 -15.63 15.01 -3.07
N ILE A 180 -16.32 13.87 -3.08
CA ILE A 180 -16.56 13.07 -1.87
C ILE A 180 -15.31 12.26 -1.53
N PHE A 181 -14.77 11.57 -2.53
CA PHE A 181 -13.71 10.59 -2.36
C PHE A 181 -12.33 11.16 -2.67
N ASN A 182 -11.31 10.65 -1.98
CA ASN A 182 -9.94 10.78 -2.47
C ASN A 182 -9.87 10.06 -3.85
N PRO A 183 -9.41 10.74 -4.92
CA PRO A 183 -9.42 10.16 -6.27
C PRO A 183 -8.66 8.84 -6.39
N SER A 184 -7.50 8.70 -5.71
CA SER A 184 -6.74 7.45 -5.72
C SER A 184 -7.46 6.37 -4.92
N ALA A 185 -7.97 6.71 -3.73
CA ALA A 185 -8.71 5.76 -2.89
C ALA A 185 -9.99 5.25 -3.57
N PHE A 186 -10.72 6.11 -4.29
CA PHE A 186 -11.90 5.71 -5.05
C PHE A 186 -11.55 4.68 -6.12
N ALA A 187 -10.53 4.96 -6.93
CA ALA A 187 -10.07 4.05 -7.97
C ALA A 187 -9.60 2.71 -7.39
N LEU A 188 -8.74 2.77 -6.35
CA LEU A 188 -8.23 1.60 -5.65
C LEU A 188 -9.36 0.77 -5.05
N GLY A 189 -10.30 1.38 -4.33
CA GLY A 189 -11.41 0.67 -3.71
C GLY A 189 -12.36 0.03 -4.73
N LEU A 190 -12.68 0.74 -5.83
CA LEU A 190 -13.53 0.21 -6.89
C LEU A 190 -12.90 -1.01 -7.58
N PHE A 191 -11.62 -0.89 -7.97
CA PHE A 191 -10.91 -2.00 -8.63
C PHE A 191 -10.61 -3.13 -7.65
N SER A 192 -10.34 -2.84 -6.37
CA SER A 192 -10.21 -3.87 -5.34
C SER A 192 -11.49 -4.70 -5.21
N LEU A 193 -12.65 -4.04 -5.14
CA LEU A 193 -13.93 -4.75 -5.08
C LEU A 193 -14.17 -5.60 -6.34
N ALA A 194 -13.87 -5.06 -7.52
CA ALA A 194 -14.01 -5.81 -8.77
C ALA A 194 -13.11 -7.06 -8.77
N LEU A 195 -11.83 -6.92 -8.42
CA LEU A 195 -10.86 -8.02 -8.36
C LEU A 195 -11.24 -9.11 -7.35
N ILE A 196 -11.78 -8.72 -6.21
CA ILE A 196 -12.28 -9.67 -5.19
C ILE A 196 -13.47 -10.44 -5.74
N VAL A 197 -14.47 -9.74 -6.31
CA VAL A 197 -15.70 -10.36 -6.82
C VAL A 197 -15.42 -11.30 -7.99
N THR A 198 -14.46 -10.98 -8.86
CA THR A 198 -14.09 -11.82 -10.00
C THR A 198 -13.06 -12.91 -9.66
N GLY A 199 -12.46 -12.88 -8.47
CA GLY A 199 -11.39 -13.81 -8.12
C GLY A 199 -10.12 -13.63 -8.96
N THR A 200 -9.80 -12.39 -9.35
CA THR A 200 -8.71 -12.08 -10.29
C THR A 200 -7.58 -11.23 -9.69
N THR A 201 -7.34 -11.31 -8.38
CA THR A 201 -6.26 -10.60 -7.69
C THR A 201 -4.89 -10.79 -8.34
N GLN A 202 -4.61 -12.00 -8.85
CA GLN A 202 -3.37 -12.40 -9.51
C GLN A 202 -3.02 -11.56 -10.75
N LEU A 203 -3.97 -10.82 -11.32
CA LEU A 203 -3.72 -9.87 -12.41
C LEU A 203 -2.90 -8.65 -11.97
N THR A 204 -2.69 -8.49 -10.67
CA THR A 204 -2.00 -7.36 -10.06
C THR A 204 -0.76 -7.81 -9.32
N TRP A 205 0.06 -6.83 -8.95
CA TRP A 205 1.17 -6.98 -8.01
C TRP A 205 0.77 -6.58 -6.57
N GLY A 206 -0.52 -6.46 -6.27
CA GLY A 206 -0.98 -5.87 -5.00
C GLY A 206 -0.47 -6.59 -3.74
N GLN A 207 -0.40 -7.92 -3.79
CA GLN A 207 0.10 -8.73 -2.68
C GLN A 207 1.61 -8.53 -2.49
N GLU A 208 2.37 -8.55 -3.58
CA GLU A 208 3.82 -8.34 -3.60
C GLU A 208 4.17 -6.92 -3.16
N ILE A 209 3.43 -5.90 -3.63
CA ILE A 209 3.61 -4.51 -3.19
C ILE A 209 3.40 -4.41 -1.68
N ALA A 210 2.33 -5.03 -1.15
CA ALA A 210 2.03 -4.94 0.27
C ALA A 210 3.08 -5.64 1.16
N SER A 211 3.65 -6.75 0.69
CA SER A 211 4.62 -7.56 1.45
C SER A 211 6.06 -7.10 1.28
N THR A 212 6.44 -6.52 0.14
CA THR A 212 7.85 -6.14 -0.14
C THR A 212 8.24 -4.78 0.41
N LEU A 213 7.31 -3.97 0.91
CA LEU A 213 7.63 -2.71 1.59
C LEU A 213 8.54 -2.93 2.80
N THR A 214 8.39 -4.07 3.49
CA THR A 214 9.21 -4.43 4.65
C THR A 214 10.62 -4.87 4.27
N LEU A 215 10.94 -5.09 2.99
CA LEU A 215 12.32 -5.36 2.54
C LEU A 215 13.24 -4.13 2.71
N ALA A 216 12.67 -2.93 2.78
CA ALA A 216 13.44 -1.74 3.04
C ALA A 216 13.74 -1.63 4.55
N PRO A 217 15.02 -1.55 4.96
CA PRO A 217 15.41 -1.43 6.36
C PRO A 217 14.72 -0.26 7.05
N ASN A 218 14.30 -0.42 8.31
CA ASN A 218 13.71 0.69 9.08
C ASN A 218 12.52 1.40 8.38
N ILE A 219 11.72 0.65 7.61
CA ILE A 219 10.63 1.23 6.82
C ILE A 219 9.62 1.97 7.69
N TYR A 220 9.34 1.52 8.91
CA TYR A 220 8.37 2.19 9.79
C TYR A 220 8.90 3.56 10.21
N THR A 221 10.15 3.64 10.64
CA THR A 221 10.81 4.91 10.95
C THR A 221 10.84 5.83 9.73
N PHE A 222 11.19 5.32 8.55
CA PHE A 222 11.20 6.12 7.33
C PHE A 222 9.81 6.67 6.98
N LEU A 223 8.78 5.83 6.97
CA LEU A 223 7.39 6.22 6.68
C LEU A 223 6.85 7.18 7.74
N PHE A 224 7.26 7.03 8.99
CA PHE A 224 6.90 7.94 10.08
C PHE A 224 7.50 9.33 9.84
N LEU A 225 8.80 9.42 9.52
CA LEU A 225 9.48 10.69 9.22
C LEU A 225 8.89 11.38 7.97
N ALA A 226 8.66 10.60 6.91
CA ALA A 226 7.96 11.05 5.71
C ALA A 226 6.56 11.59 6.03
N GLY A 227 5.83 10.87 6.89
CA GLY A 227 4.52 11.23 7.40
C GLY A 227 4.52 12.53 8.22
N LEU A 228 5.55 12.77 9.05
CA LEU A 228 5.68 14.01 9.82
C LEU A 228 5.75 15.25 8.93
N VAL A 229 6.37 15.16 7.74
CA VAL A 229 6.38 16.24 6.76
C VAL A 229 4.95 16.58 6.33
N VAL A 230 4.17 15.58 5.95
CA VAL A 230 2.77 15.73 5.54
C VAL A 230 1.90 16.26 6.69
N MET A 231 2.10 15.72 7.90
CA MET A 231 1.42 16.17 9.13
C MET A 231 1.70 17.63 9.45
N TYR A 232 2.93 18.10 9.27
CA TYR A 232 3.33 19.47 9.50
C TYR A 232 2.60 20.43 8.56
N PHE A 233 2.63 20.15 7.25
CA PHE A 233 2.05 21.04 6.24
C PHE A 233 0.52 21.03 6.21
N PHE A 234 -0.13 19.91 6.54
CA PHE A 234 -1.58 19.75 6.36
C PHE A 234 -2.39 19.59 7.65
N SER A 235 -1.72 19.58 8.80
CA SER A 235 -2.37 19.45 10.12
C SER A 235 -3.27 18.22 10.25
N ILE A 236 -2.77 17.06 9.79
CA ILE A 236 -3.51 15.78 9.75
C ILE A 236 -3.04 14.77 10.82
N THR A 237 -2.22 15.22 11.77
CA THR A 237 -1.67 14.40 12.86
C THR A 237 -2.71 13.63 13.66
N LEU A 238 -3.86 14.26 13.98
CA LEU A 238 -4.93 13.58 14.73
C LEU A 238 -5.55 12.41 13.96
N VAL A 239 -5.59 12.47 12.64
CA VAL A 239 -6.11 11.36 11.82
C VAL A 239 -5.16 10.17 11.89
N ALA A 240 -3.89 10.41 11.53
CA ALA A 240 -2.87 9.38 11.48
C ALA A 240 -2.55 8.81 12.87
N GLY A 241 -2.35 9.68 13.86
CA GLY A 241 -2.01 9.26 15.23
C GLY A 241 -3.13 8.46 15.89
N MET A 242 -4.39 8.89 15.78
CA MET A 242 -5.50 8.11 16.36
C MET A 242 -5.74 6.80 15.63
N ALA A 243 -5.57 6.76 14.30
CA ALA A 243 -5.61 5.51 13.54
C ALA A 243 -4.58 4.51 14.03
N ALA A 244 -3.32 4.93 14.18
CA ALA A 244 -2.25 4.06 14.63
C ALA A 244 -2.44 3.64 16.10
N ILE A 245 -2.82 4.55 17.01
CA ILE A 245 -3.14 4.20 18.40
C ILE A 245 -4.25 3.15 18.47
N SER A 246 -5.33 3.32 17.70
CA SER A 246 -6.42 2.35 17.64
C SER A 246 -5.94 0.97 17.16
N LEU A 247 -5.09 0.92 16.14
CA LEU A 247 -4.52 -0.35 15.67
C LEU A 247 -3.62 -1.02 16.70
N PHE A 248 -2.72 -0.27 17.35
CA PHE A 248 -1.88 -0.79 18.43
C PHE A 248 -2.70 -1.34 19.59
N VAL A 249 -3.73 -0.60 20.03
CA VAL A 249 -4.60 -1.03 21.14
C VAL A 249 -5.37 -2.30 20.75
N MET A 250 -5.92 -2.37 19.54
CA MET A 250 -6.69 -3.53 19.09
C MET A 250 -5.80 -4.77 18.90
N SER A 251 -4.59 -4.59 18.34
CA SER A 251 -3.62 -5.68 18.17
C SER A 251 -3.16 -6.22 19.53
N ALA A 252 -2.81 -5.33 20.47
CA ALA A 252 -2.42 -5.71 21.83
C ALA A 252 -3.55 -6.44 22.58
N LEU A 253 -4.80 -5.96 22.44
CA LEU A 253 -5.97 -6.62 23.03
C LEU A 253 -6.18 -8.02 22.43
N TYR A 254 -6.04 -8.17 21.12
CA TYR A 254 -6.16 -9.46 20.45
C TYR A 254 -5.10 -10.45 20.92
N PHE A 255 -3.84 -10.02 20.98
CA PHE A 255 -2.74 -10.85 21.47
C PHE A 255 -2.98 -11.29 22.92
N ALA A 256 -3.39 -10.36 23.80
CA ALA A 256 -3.70 -10.67 25.19
C ALA A 256 -4.84 -11.69 25.36
N LEU A 257 -5.79 -11.74 24.41
CA LEU A 257 -6.93 -12.65 24.45
C LEU A 257 -6.67 -14.02 23.79
N THR A 258 -5.78 -14.08 22.80
CA THR A 258 -5.62 -15.27 21.94
C THR A 258 -4.25 -15.93 22.04
N GLY A 259 -3.24 -15.24 22.57
CA GLY A 259 -1.86 -15.71 22.60
C GLY A 259 -1.12 -15.60 21.27
N VAL A 260 -1.78 -15.13 20.20
CA VAL A 260 -1.18 -14.98 18.86
C VAL A 260 -1.32 -13.56 18.33
N PRO A 261 -0.34 -13.05 17.55
CA PRO A 261 -0.45 -11.75 16.92
C PRO A 261 -1.62 -11.67 15.94
N TYR A 262 -2.27 -10.51 15.87
CA TYR A 262 -3.39 -10.31 14.94
C TYR A 262 -2.91 -10.24 13.49
N PHE A 263 -1.94 -9.36 13.23
CA PHE A 263 -1.16 -9.34 12.00
C PHE A 263 0.13 -10.16 12.19
N ILE A 264 0.65 -10.74 11.11
CA ILE A 264 1.70 -11.77 11.18
C ILE A 264 3.03 -11.17 11.63
N ASP A 265 3.51 -10.17 10.91
CA ASP A 265 4.89 -9.68 10.94
C ASP A 265 5.05 -8.35 11.70
N SER A 266 3.96 -7.78 12.20
CA SER A 266 3.97 -6.44 12.80
C SER A 266 2.69 -6.15 13.59
N GLU A 267 2.71 -5.09 14.42
CA GLU A 267 1.48 -4.59 15.05
C GLU A 267 0.60 -3.80 14.06
N ILE A 268 1.23 -3.24 13.03
CA ILE A 268 0.57 -2.54 11.93
C ILE A 268 1.31 -2.94 10.65
N PRO A 269 0.67 -3.58 9.66
CA PRO A 269 1.34 -3.90 8.39
C PRO A 269 1.91 -2.65 7.73
N ALA A 270 3.13 -2.73 7.17
CA ALA A 270 3.82 -1.57 6.58
C ALA A 270 2.97 -0.83 5.54
N ALA A 271 2.19 -1.56 4.74
CA ALA A 271 1.29 -0.98 3.76
C ALA A 271 0.08 -0.24 4.41
N VAL A 272 -0.43 -0.71 5.56
CA VAL A 272 -1.44 0.03 6.34
C VAL A 272 -0.83 1.30 6.93
N PHE A 273 0.41 1.20 7.42
CA PHE A 273 1.18 2.32 7.95
C PHE A 273 1.51 3.37 6.87
N LEU A 274 1.78 2.95 5.65
CA LEU A 274 1.88 3.84 4.48
C LEU A 274 0.53 4.54 4.21
N GLY A 275 -0.57 3.79 4.23
CA GLY A 275 -1.93 4.31 4.00
C GLY A 275 -2.34 5.39 4.99
N LEU A 276 -2.09 5.17 6.29
CA LEU A 276 -2.47 6.13 7.33
C LEU A 276 -1.67 7.44 7.25
N HIS A 277 -0.48 7.44 6.64
CA HIS A 277 0.35 8.64 6.44
C HIS A 277 0.10 9.35 5.11
N LEU A 278 -0.13 8.62 4.01
CA LEU A 278 -0.11 9.18 2.66
C LEU A 278 -1.41 9.00 1.84
N LEU A 279 -2.37 8.18 2.29
CA LEU A 279 -3.64 7.92 1.58
C LEU A 279 -4.84 8.56 2.28
N VAL A 280 -4.95 8.36 3.60
CA VAL A 280 -6.08 8.83 4.44
C VAL A 280 -6.02 10.34 4.69
N THR A 281 -4.88 10.96 4.39
CA THR A 281 -4.47 12.27 4.89
C THR A 281 -4.81 13.44 3.98
N ASP A 282 -5.59 13.21 2.91
CA ASP A 282 -6.07 14.29 2.04
C ASP A 282 -7.05 15.22 2.79
N PRO A 283 -6.68 16.50 3.05
CA PRO A 283 -7.51 17.44 3.81
C PRO A 283 -8.84 17.76 3.13
N SER A 284 -8.95 17.51 1.81
CA SER A 284 -10.17 17.79 1.06
C SER A 284 -11.27 16.77 1.33
N THR A 285 -10.88 15.54 1.70
CA THR A 285 -11.77 14.39 1.89
C THR A 285 -11.81 13.89 3.34
N SER A 286 -11.23 14.65 4.27
CA SER A 286 -11.27 14.38 5.70
C SER A 286 -12.16 15.38 6.48
N PRO A 287 -12.51 15.10 7.74
CA PRO A 287 -13.14 16.07 8.62
C PRO A 287 -12.22 17.26 8.91
N ARG A 288 -12.82 18.44 9.16
CA ARG A 288 -12.06 19.67 9.46
C ARG A 288 -11.86 19.91 10.95
N THR A 289 -12.79 19.46 11.78
CA THR A 289 -12.74 19.65 13.23
C THR A 289 -11.73 18.69 13.88
N PRO A 290 -11.06 19.08 14.98
CA PRO A 290 -10.13 18.18 15.69
C PRO A 290 -10.79 16.88 16.15
N LEU A 291 -11.97 16.96 16.77
CA LEU A 291 -12.72 15.78 17.18
C LEU A 291 -13.15 14.92 15.99
N GLY A 292 -13.56 15.54 14.88
CA GLY A 292 -13.87 14.82 13.64
C GLY A 292 -12.65 14.09 13.09
N LYS A 293 -11.47 14.71 13.11
CA LYS A 293 -10.21 14.10 12.70
C LYS A 293 -9.83 12.91 13.59
N ALA A 294 -9.99 13.06 14.91
CA ALA A 294 -9.72 11.98 15.86
C ALA A 294 -10.67 10.79 15.65
N LEU A 295 -11.99 11.04 15.56
CA LEU A 295 -12.99 10.01 15.28
C LEU A 295 -12.75 9.33 13.94
N PHE A 296 -12.39 10.09 12.91
CA PHE A 296 -12.06 9.54 11.60
C PHE A 296 -10.84 8.62 11.64
N GLY A 297 -9.80 9.00 12.39
CA GLY A 297 -8.65 8.14 12.65
C GLY A 297 -9.03 6.85 13.37
N VAL A 298 -9.80 6.94 14.47
CA VAL A 298 -10.29 5.76 15.20
C VAL A 298 -11.09 4.82 14.30
N LEU A 299 -12.02 5.38 13.51
CA LEU A 299 -12.83 4.60 12.57
C LEU A 299 -12.00 3.96 11.46
N TYR A 300 -10.89 4.59 11.03
CA TYR A 300 -9.94 3.95 10.13
C TYR A 300 -9.25 2.76 10.78
N GLY A 301 -8.73 2.91 12.00
CA GLY A 301 -8.09 1.80 12.71
C GLY A 301 -9.05 0.63 12.91
N LEU A 302 -10.28 0.90 13.38
CA LEU A 302 -11.32 -0.12 13.52
C LEU A 302 -11.76 -0.71 12.18
N GLY A 303 -11.86 0.11 11.14
CA GLY A 303 -12.28 -0.30 9.81
C GLY A 303 -11.28 -1.24 9.15
N VAL A 304 -9.97 -0.93 9.23
CA VAL A 304 -8.90 -1.81 8.74
C VAL A 304 -8.91 -3.13 9.51
N PHE A 305 -8.97 -3.09 10.84
CA PHE A 305 -9.04 -4.28 11.68
C PHE A 305 -10.27 -5.14 11.34
N GLY A 306 -11.46 -4.54 11.23
CA GLY A 306 -12.69 -5.26 10.88
C GLY A 306 -12.65 -5.85 9.46
N LEU A 307 -12.16 -5.09 8.47
CA LEU A 307 -12.06 -5.54 7.09
C LEU A 307 -11.03 -6.65 6.93
N TYR A 308 -9.92 -6.61 7.66
CA TYR A 308 -8.93 -7.69 7.67
C TYR A 308 -9.56 -9.02 8.09
N THR A 309 -10.32 -9.04 9.20
CA THR A 309 -11.06 -10.22 9.65
C THR A 309 -12.11 -10.66 8.61
N LEU A 310 -12.88 -9.72 8.06
CA LEU A 310 -13.93 -10.03 7.09
C LEU A 310 -13.37 -10.63 5.80
N LEU A 311 -12.30 -10.05 5.25
CA LEU A 311 -11.65 -10.54 4.03
C LEU A 311 -11.07 -11.93 4.27
N GLY A 312 -10.40 -12.14 5.41
CA GLY A 312 -9.89 -13.46 5.80
C GLY A 312 -10.99 -14.52 5.89
N ALA A 313 -12.13 -14.19 6.50
CA ALA A 313 -13.29 -15.08 6.59
C ALA A 313 -13.92 -15.41 5.23
N LEU A 314 -13.79 -14.51 4.24
CA LEU A 314 -14.25 -14.71 2.86
C LEU A 314 -13.21 -15.38 1.96
N GLY A 315 -12.01 -15.72 2.48
CA GLY A 315 -10.90 -16.23 1.68
C GLY A 315 -10.31 -15.21 0.70
N ALA A 316 -10.64 -13.92 0.86
CA ALA A 316 -10.13 -12.85 0.01
C ALA A 316 -8.78 -12.35 0.54
N PRO A 317 -7.87 -11.88 -0.34
CA PRO A 317 -6.59 -11.32 0.07
C PRO A 317 -6.77 -10.16 1.05
N THR A 318 -6.16 -10.27 2.24
CA THR A 318 -6.40 -9.33 3.33
C THR A 318 -5.78 -7.95 3.10
N PHE A 319 -4.81 -7.82 2.18
CA PHE A 319 -4.19 -6.54 1.85
C PHE A 319 -5.17 -5.49 1.27
N TYR A 320 -6.38 -5.90 0.85
CA TYR A 320 -7.42 -4.99 0.38
C TYR A 320 -8.08 -4.18 1.50
N ASP A 321 -7.90 -4.56 2.77
CA ASP A 321 -8.45 -3.92 3.97
C ASP A 321 -8.34 -2.38 3.95
N LYS A 322 -7.14 -1.87 3.76
CA LYS A 322 -6.80 -0.45 3.67
C LYS A 322 -7.39 0.23 2.43
N LEU A 323 -7.49 -0.48 1.31
CA LEU A 323 -7.97 0.08 0.05
C LEU A 323 -9.50 0.26 0.05
N LEU A 324 -10.21 -0.67 0.69
CA LEU A 324 -11.66 -0.63 0.86
C LEU A 324 -12.08 0.31 1.99
N CYS A 325 -11.27 0.45 3.05
CA CYS A 325 -11.61 1.27 4.20
C CYS A 325 -11.77 2.77 3.85
N VAL A 326 -10.85 3.32 3.04
CA VAL A 326 -10.80 4.79 2.79
C VAL A 326 -12.05 5.32 2.10
N PRO A 327 -12.56 4.72 1.00
CA PRO A 327 -13.81 5.19 0.39
C PRO A 327 -15.02 5.11 1.34
N LEU A 328 -15.12 4.04 2.14
CA LEU A 328 -16.18 3.91 3.14
C LEU A 328 -16.14 5.04 4.16
N LEU A 329 -14.94 5.39 4.63
CA LEU A 329 -14.77 6.53 5.54
C LEU A 329 -15.08 7.87 4.88
N ASN A 330 -14.69 8.08 3.62
CA ASN A 330 -15.00 9.31 2.89
C ASN A 330 -16.52 9.56 2.84
N LEU A 331 -17.32 8.50 2.67
CA LEU A 331 -18.79 8.58 2.74
C LEU A 331 -19.30 8.98 4.13
N CYS A 332 -18.60 8.56 5.19
CA CYS A 332 -18.95 8.85 6.57
C CYS A 332 -18.60 10.29 7.01
N VAL A 333 -17.80 11.06 6.26
CA VAL A 333 -17.29 12.37 6.70
C VAL A 333 -18.40 13.36 7.07
N ILE A 334 -19.49 13.45 6.29
CA ILE A 334 -20.61 14.34 6.65
C ILE A 334 -21.32 13.86 7.92
N ALA A 335 -21.47 12.54 8.12
CA ALA A 335 -22.11 11.99 9.31
C ALA A 335 -21.26 12.29 10.56
N ILE A 336 -19.93 12.13 10.45
CA ILE A 336 -18.97 12.49 11.50
C ILE A 336 -19.03 14.00 11.79
N ASP A 337 -18.98 14.85 10.77
CA ASP A 337 -19.08 16.31 10.93
C ASP A 337 -20.40 16.72 11.61
N ARG A 338 -21.51 16.04 11.31
CA ARG A 338 -22.81 16.26 11.97
C ARG A 338 -22.81 15.79 13.43
N ALA A 339 -22.32 14.58 13.71
CA ALA A 339 -22.25 14.03 15.06
C ALA A 339 -21.36 14.87 15.99
N VAL A 340 -20.24 15.39 15.47
CA VAL A 340 -19.35 16.28 16.22
C VAL A 340 -20.01 17.62 16.53
N LYS A 341 -20.82 18.16 15.62
CA LYS A 341 -21.56 19.42 15.86
C LYS A 341 -22.62 19.29 16.96
N SER A 342 -23.15 18.09 17.21
CA SER A 342 -24.09 17.85 18.32
C SER A 342 -23.46 17.72 19.70
N ILE A 343 -22.13 17.63 19.80
CA ILE A 343 -21.42 17.50 21.08
C ILE A 343 -21.10 18.91 21.64
N PRO A 344 -21.46 19.23 22.89
CA PRO A 344 -21.18 20.54 23.49
C PRO A 344 -19.69 20.89 23.45
N SER A 345 -19.38 22.16 23.16
CA SER A 345 -18.00 22.64 23.00
C SER A 345 -17.13 22.51 24.25
N GLU A 346 -17.74 22.41 25.42
CA GLU A 346 -17.03 22.28 26.71
C GLU A 346 -16.45 20.87 26.90
N SER A 347 -17.08 19.83 26.34
CA SER A 347 -16.70 18.42 26.56
C SER A 347 -15.38 18.02 25.86
N TRP A 348 -14.95 18.77 24.83
CA TRP A 348 -13.67 18.51 24.14
C TRP A 348 -12.62 19.61 24.36
N ALA A 349 -12.87 20.56 25.27
CA ALA A 349 -11.89 21.57 25.68
C ALA A 349 -10.58 20.96 26.24
N LEU A 350 -10.57 19.67 26.60
CA LEU A 350 -9.35 18.95 26.97
C LEU A 350 -8.37 18.74 25.80
N MET A 351 -8.86 18.61 24.56
CA MET A 351 -8.02 18.50 23.34
C MET A 351 -7.56 19.87 22.81
N TRP A 352 -7.94 20.95 23.49
CA TRP A 352 -7.71 22.32 23.04
C TRP A 352 -7.42 23.23 24.23
N LYS A 353 -6.16 23.60 24.48
CA LYS A 353 -5.91 24.76 25.35
C LYS A 353 -6.60 25.97 24.71
N ARG A 354 -7.66 26.45 25.36
CA ARG A 354 -8.49 27.60 24.93
C ARG A 354 -7.55 28.77 24.59
N GLY A 355 -7.50 29.18 23.32
CA GLY A 355 -6.65 30.27 22.83
C GLY A 355 -5.43 29.88 21.96
N TRP A 356 -5.14 28.59 21.74
CA TRP A 356 -4.04 28.20 20.85
C TRP A 356 -4.40 28.38 19.36
N ASN A 357 -3.43 28.87 18.57
CA ASN A 357 -3.49 28.88 17.11
C ASN A 357 -3.51 27.41 16.61
N PRO A 358 -4.38 27.02 15.66
CA PRO A 358 -4.43 25.68 15.07
C PRO A 358 -3.07 25.09 14.68
N ALA A 359 -2.14 25.91 14.18
CA ALA A 359 -0.80 25.44 13.82
C ALA A 359 0.01 24.99 15.05
N ARG A 360 -0.06 25.73 16.16
CA ARG A 360 0.62 25.36 17.43
C ARG A 360 -0.02 24.12 18.06
N ALA A 361 -1.34 23.97 17.94
CA ALA A 361 -2.04 22.77 18.39
C ALA A 361 -1.57 21.54 17.59
N ASN A 362 -1.44 21.64 16.27
CA ASN A 362 -0.91 20.55 15.46
C ASN A 362 0.52 20.16 15.87
N VAL A 363 1.40 21.13 16.11
CA VAL A 363 2.78 20.84 16.58
C VAL A 363 2.78 20.11 17.91
N ALA A 364 1.90 20.44 18.86
CA ALA A 364 1.79 19.68 20.11
C ALA A 364 1.25 18.26 19.89
N HIS A 365 0.26 18.07 19.01
CA HIS A 365 -0.16 16.73 18.62
C HIS A 365 0.98 15.95 17.96
N MET A 366 1.81 16.59 17.14
CA MET A 366 2.97 15.96 16.52
C MET A 366 4.00 15.57 17.58
N ALA A 367 4.29 16.43 18.56
CA ALA A 367 5.21 16.11 19.65
C ALA A 367 4.71 14.92 20.48
N LEU A 368 3.41 14.88 20.80
CA LEU A 368 2.79 13.72 21.46
C LEU A 368 2.90 12.47 20.59
N TRP A 369 2.62 12.58 19.30
CA TRP A 369 2.70 11.46 18.37
C TRP A 369 4.13 10.92 18.22
N ILE A 370 5.14 11.81 18.18
CA ILE A 370 6.55 11.45 18.24
C ILE A 370 6.88 10.71 19.53
N ALA A 371 6.39 11.19 20.69
CA ALA A 371 6.62 10.50 21.96
C ALA A 371 5.98 9.10 21.98
N VAL A 372 4.76 8.96 21.45
CA VAL A 372 4.07 7.65 21.34
C VAL A 372 4.83 6.71 20.41
N PHE A 373 5.23 7.17 19.22
CA PHE A 373 5.97 6.36 18.25
C PHE A 373 7.36 5.97 18.77
N ALA A 374 8.07 6.90 19.42
CA ALA A 374 9.34 6.61 20.06
C ALA A 374 9.17 5.58 21.18
N GLY A 375 8.14 5.70 22.02
CA GLY A 375 7.79 4.73 23.04
C GLY A 375 7.50 3.34 22.47
N ALA A 376 6.70 3.26 21.40
CA ALA A 376 6.44 2.01 20.69
C ALA A 376 7.71 1.40 20.09
N SER A 377 8.60 2.23 19.55
CA SER A 377 9.88 1.77 18.98
C SER A 377 10.82 1.25 20.05
N PHE A 378 10.95 1.92 21.21
CA PHE A 378 11.72 1.42 22.35
C PHE A 378 11.14 0.15 22.95
N ALA A 379 9.82 -0.02 22.90
CA ALA A 379 9.14 -1.24 23.33
C ALA A 379 9.23 -2.39 22.31
N GLY A 380 9.91 -2.19 21.20
CA GLY A 380 10.10 -3.22 20.19
C GLY A 380 8.84 -3.51 19.34
N LYS A 381 7.98 -2.50 19.14
CA LYS A 381 6.69 -2.64 18.43
C LYS A 381 6.69 -2.08 17.00
N THR A 382 7.85 -1.65 16.48
CA THR A 382 7.99 -1.03 15.14
C THR A 382 9.02 -1.78 14.28
N ASP A 383 10.22 -1.24 14.09
CA ASP A 383 11.27 -1.80 13.19
C ASP A 383 12.10 -2.93 13.83
N SER A 384 11.72 -3.40 15.02
CA SER A 384 12.40 -4.46 15.78
C SER A 384 11.73 -5.82 15.58
N ARG A 385 12.36 -6.88 16.07
CA ARG A 385 11.81 -8.24 16.10
C ARG A 385 10.36 -8.26 16.60
N HIS A 386 9.49 -8.82 15.79
CA HIS A 386 8.12 -9.13 16.16
C HIS A 386 7.99 -10.61 16.54
N THR A 387 7.09 -10.94 17.47
CA THR A 387 6.87 -12.33 17.90
C THR A 387 6.49 -13.23 16.72
N GLY A 388 5.70 -12.71 15.78
CA GLY A 388 5.29 -13.46 14.60
C GLY A 388 6.34 -13.57 13.49
N ASP A 389 7.55 -13.03 13.67
CA ASP A 389 8.67 -13.27 12.74
C ASP A 389 9.28 -14.67 12.95
N SER A 390 9.13 -15.24 14.16
CA SER A 390 9.66 -16.56 14.52
C SER A 390 8.80 -17.67 13.94
N VAL A 391 9.37 -18.49 13.06
CA VAL A 391 8.72 -19.72 12.59
C VAL A 391 8.48 -20.70 13.74
N PRO A 392 9.44 -20.95 14.66
CA PRO A 392 9.19 -21.78 15.85
C PRO A 392 8.00 -21.34 16.69
N PHE A 393 7.77 -20.04 16.85
CA PHE A 393 6.58 -19.52 17.53
C PHE A 393 5.28 -20.01 16.87
N TRP A 394 5.19 -19.95 15.54
CA TRP A 394 4.00 -20.40 14.81
C TRP A 394 3.83 -21.92 14.81
N GLU A 395 4.94 -22.67 14.79
CA GLU A 395 4.92 -24.13 14.96
C GLU A 395 4.33 -24.51 16.32
N GLN A 396 4.80 -23.87 17.40
CA GLN A 396 4.29 -24.08 18.75
C GLN A 396 2.83 -23.64 18.87
N ALA A 397 2.47 -22.45 18.39
CA ALA A 397 1.10 -21.95 18.44
C ALA A 397 0.13 -22.86 17.68
N CYS A 398 0.56 -23.45 16.56
CA CYS A 398 -0.23 -24.44 15.82
C CYS A 398 -0.37 -25.74 16.62
N ALA A 399 0.69 -26.24 17.25
CA ALA A 399 0.64 -27.42 18.10
C ALA A 399 -0.28 -27.23 19.32
N GLU A 400 -0.32 -26.04 19.89
CA GLU A 400 -1.22 -25.64 20.99
C GLU A 400 -2.67 -25.35 20.53
N SER A 401 -2.96 -25.51 19.23
CA SER A 401 -4.28 -25.25 18.64
C SER A 401 -4.78 -23.81 18.86
N LEU A 402 -3.85 -22.83 18.87
CA LEU A 402 -4.21 -21.42 19.00
C LEU A 402 -4.95 -20.93 17.74
N PRO A 403 -5.80 -19.88 17.86
CA PRO A 403 -6.64 -19.42 16.77
C PRO A 403 -5.84 -19.06 15.51
N ASN A 404 -6.23 -19.64 14.36
CA ASN A 404 -5.62 -19.41 13.05
C ASN A 404 -4.12 -19.75 12.93
N ALA A 405 -3.46 -20.28 13.97
CA ALA A 405 -2.00 -20.44 14.01
C ALA A 405 -1.45 -21.34 12.91
N CYS A 406 -2.09 -22.50 12.67
CA CYS A 406 -1.66 -23.42 11.61
C CYS A 406 -1.80 -22.81 10.20
N GLY A 407 -2.87 -22.03 9.97
CA GLY A 407 -3.06 -21.31 8.71
C GLY A 407 -1.98 -20.23 8.51
N ARG A 408 -1.60 -19.53 9.57
CA ARG A 408 -0.50 -18.55 9.56
C ARG A 408 0.85 -19.21 9.30
N LEU A 409 1.13 -20.35 9.91
CA LEU A 409 2.35 -21.12 9.69
C LEU A 409 2.50 -21.49 8.20
N LEU A 410 1.44 -22.04 7.59
CA LEU A 410 1.42 -22.35 6.16
C LEU A 410 1.65 -21.12 5.29
N GLN A 411 1.00 -19.99 5.63
CA GLN A 411 1.17 -18.73 4.91
C GLN A 411 2.62 -18.20 4.99
N LEU A 412 3.23 -18.29 6.18
CA LEU A 412 4.60 -17.83 6.42
C LEU A 412 5.60 -18.71 5.65
N GLN A 413 5.49 -20.04 5.75
CA GLN A 413 6.32 -20.97 4.99
C GLN A 413 6.12 -20.82 3.47
N ALA A 414 4.90 -20.56 3.00
CA ALA A 414 4.62 -20.26 1.58
C ALA A 414 5.36 -19.01 1.11
N THR A 415 5.42 -17.98 1.95
CA THR A 415 6.18 -16.76 1.68
C THR A 415 7.67 -17.06 1.56
N TYR A 416 8.25 -17.75 2.54
CA TYR A 416 9.67 -18.13 2.51
C TYR A 416 10.03 -19.08 1.36
N CYS A 417 9.16 -20.02 1.02
CA CYS A 417 9.32 -20.87 -0.16
C CYS A 417 9.30 -20.02 -1.45
N GLY A 418 8.43 -19.01 -1.51
CA GLY A 418 8.40 -17.98 -2.55
C GLY A 418 9.74 -17.27 -2.70
N ASP A 419 10.36 -16.92 -1.58
CA ASP A 419 11.70 -16.29 -1.46
C ASP A 419 12.86 -17.28 -1.66
N ASN A 420 12.58 -18.51 -2.13
CA ASN A 420 13.53 -19.57 -2.41
C ASN A 420 14.22 -20.17 -1.16
N SER A 421 13.52 -20.21 -0.03
CA SER A 421 13.91 -21.11 1.08
C SER A 421 13.61 -22.55 0.69
N ALA A 422 14.67 -23.34 0.51
CA ALA A 422 14.57 -24.75 0.20
C ALA A 422 13.97 -25.53 1.39
N TRP A 423 14.27 -25.11 2.61
CA TRP A 423 13.67 -25.65 3.83
C TRP A 423 12.16 -25.39 3.88
N ALA A 424 11.71 -24.15 3.70
CA ALA A 424 10.29 -23.82 3.79
C ALA A 424 9.45 -24.54 2.71
N CYS A 425 9.98 -24.65 1.48
CA CYS A 425 9.34 -25.46 0.44
C CYS A 425 9.24 -26.94 0.84
N ASN A 426 10.26 -27.51 1.47
CA ASN A 426 10.22 -28.90 1.96
C ASN A 426 9.15 -29.08 3.05
N GLU A 427 9.02 -28.14 3.97
CA GLU A 427 8.03 -28.20 5.05
C GLU A 427 6.60 -28.12 4.52
N LEU A 428 6.32 -27.23 3.56
CA LEU A 428 5.01 -27.19 2.87
C LEU A 428 4.69 -28.52 2.20
N GLY A 429 5.67 -29.09 1.48
CA GLY A 429 5.51 -30.40 0.85
C GLY A 429 5.14 -31.49 1.86
N ALA A 430 5.74 -31.44 3.06
CA ALA A 430 5.44 -32.35 4.15
C ALA A 430 4.03 -32.12 4.72
N HIS A 431 3.61 -30.88 4.94
CA HIS A 431 2.28 -30.56 5.44
C HIS A 431 1.16 -31.06 4.49
N TYR A 432 1.31 -30.84 3.18
CA TYR A 432 0.38 -31.36 2.17
C TYR A 432 0.45 -32.89 1.99
N ARG A 433 1.57 -33.53 2.33
CA ARG A 433 1.65 -35.00 2.31
C ARG A 433 0.96 -35.62 3.52
N GLU A 434 1.23 -35.08 4.71
CA GLU A 434 0.79 -35.64 5.97
C GLU A 434 -0.70 -35.38 6.25
N GLY A 435 -1.26 -34.30 5.71
CA GLY A 435 -2.67 -33.97 5.89
C GLY A 435 -3.05 -33.58 7.33
N ARG A 436 -2.07 -33.18 8.17
CA ARG A 436 -2.27 -32.91 9.61
C ARG A 436 -2.82 -31.52 9.90
N ILE A 437 -2.33 -30.50 9.19
CA ILE A 437 -2.70 -29.08 9.39
C ILE A 437 -3.48 -28.48 8.21
N THR A 438 -3.48 -29.16 7.07
CA THR A 438 -4.21 -28.85 5.84
C THR A 438 -4.65 -30.17 5.21
N ASP A 439 -5.59 -30.13 4.26
CA ASP A 439 -6.00 -31.34 3.55
C ASP A 439 -4.82 -31.91 2.76
N ALA A 440 -4.72 -33.25 2.73
CA ALA A 440 -3.67 -33.91 1.97
C ALA A 440 -3.85 -33.66 0.46
N ASP A 441 -2.80 -33.15 -0.18
CA ASP A 441 -2.76 -32.87 -1.61
C ASP A 441 -1.43 -33.39 -2.18
N ALA A 442 -1.51 -34.51 -2.91
CA ALA A 442 -0.34 -35.15 -3.49
C ALA A 442 0.33 -34.30 -4.58
N GLU A 443 -0.45 -33.53 -5.35
CA GLU A 443 0.07 -32.70 -6.44
C GLU A 443 0.84 -31.50 -5.88
N LEU A 444 0.24 -30.76 -4.94
CA LEU A 444 0.92 -29.66 -4.26
C LEU A 444 2.14 -30.15 -3.49
N SER A 445 2.00 -31.28 -2.78
CA SER A 445 3.12 -31.89 -2.05
C SER A 445 4.33 -32.16 -2.96
N LEU A 446 4.10 -32.85 -4.09
CA LEU A 446 5.17 -33.14 -5.06
C LEU A 446 5.73 -31.87 -5.69
N GLY A 447 4.88 -30.88 -6.01
CA GLY A 447 5.30 -29.59 -6.54
C GLY A 447 6.26 -28.84 -5.61
N PHE A 448 5.93 -28.76 -4.32
CA PHE A 448 6.79 -28.12 -3.33
C PHE A 448 8.10 -28.88 -3.10
N PHE A 449 8.07 -30.21 -3.04
CA PHE A 449 9.30 -31.01 -2.96
C PHE A 449 10.18 -30.87 -4.21
N SER A 450 9.58 -30.80 -5.40
CA SER A 450 10.31 -30.56 -6.65
C SER A 450 11.03 -29.22 -6.59
N ARG A 451 10.33 -28.15 -6.21
CA ARG A 451 10.91 -26.81 -6.06
C ARG A 451 12.06 -26.79 -5.04
N ALA A 452 11.87 -27.40 -3.86
CA ALA A 452 12.93 -27.50 -2.86
C ALA A 452 14.15 -28.31 -3.37
N CYS A 453 13.91 -29.36 -4.17
CA CYS A 453 14.97 -30.16 -4.79
C CYS A 453 15.76 -29.36 -5.84
N GLU A 454 15.09 -28.54 -6.66
CA GLU A 454 15.73 -27.59 -7.59
C GLU A 454 16.59 -26.55 -6.85
N LEU A 455 16.17 -26.17 -5.63
CA LEU A 455 16.94 -25.35 -4.69
C LEU A 455 18.03 -26.15 -3.95
N LYS A 456 18.36 -27.37 -4.42
CA LYS A 456 19.43 -28.26 -3.93
C LYS A 456 19.21 -28.84 -2.53
N SER A 457 17.97 -28.89 -2.03
CA SER A 457 17.65 -29.59 -0.78
C SER A 457 17.69 -31.11 -0.97
N MET A 458 18.71 -31.77 -0.40
CA MET A 458 18.82 -33.24 -0.41
C MET A 458 17.63 -33.92 0.28
N ALA A 459 17.09 -33.32 1.34
CA ALA A 459 15.92 -33.84 2.05
C ALA A 459 14.69 -33.85 1.15
N ALA A 460 14.45 -32.75 0.43
CA ALA A 460 13.33 -32.65 -0.50
C ALA A 460 13.44 -33.61 -1.69
N CYS A 461 14.64 -33.76 -2.28
CA CYS A 461 14.84 -34.74 -3.35
C CYS A 461 14.56 -36.17 -2.88
N ARG A 462 14.90 -36.50 -1.62
CA ARG A 462 14.53 -37.80 -1.02
C ARG A 462 13.03 -37.92 -0.80
N ASN A 463 12.39 -36.86 -0.29
CA ASN A 463 10.94 -36.82 -0.10
C ASN A 463 10.18 -36.95 -1.42
N LEU A 464 10.73 -36.44 -2.53
CA LEU A 464 10.13 -36.60 -3.87
C LEU A 464 10.17 -38.06 -4.34
N LEU A 465 11.24 -38.78 -4.03
CA LEU A 465 11.45 -40.17 -4.49
C LEU A 465 10.89 -41.23 -3.53
N ARG A 466 10.75 -40.91 -2.25
CA ARG A 466 10.39 -41.85 -1.18
C ARG A 466 9.13 -41.38 -0.47
N THR A 467 8.22 -42.34 -0.25
CA THR A 467 6.96 -42.13 0.48
C THR A 467 6.95 -42.84 1.83
N ASP A 468 7.94 -43.67 2.12
CA ASP A 468 8.04 -44.48 3.35
C ASP A 468 8.62 -43.72 4.55
N ALA A 469 9.29 -42.60 4.30
CA ALA A 469 9.88 -41.75 5.32
C ALA A 469 9.74 -40.27 4.95
N MET A 470 9.75 -39.41 5.98
CA MET A 470 9.77 -37.96 5.82
C MET A 470 11.07 -37.38 6.36
N TYR A 471 11.82 -36.69 5.50
CA TYR A 471 13.09 -36.05 5.84
C TYR A 471 12.87 -34.56 6.06
N ARG A 472 13.05 -34.08 7.31
CA ARG A 472 12.84 -32.69 7.73
C ARG A 472 14.03 -32.21 8.60
N PRO A 473 15.21 -31.97 8.00
CA PRO A 473 16.35 -31.43 8.74
C PRO A 473 16.11 -29.98 9.17
N PRO A 474 16.86 -29.45 10.15
CA PRO A 474 16.84 -28.01 10.46
C PRO A 474 17.25 -27.17 9.23
N PRO A 475 16.82 -25.90 9.15
CA PRO A 475 17.22 -25.00 8.07
C PRO A 475 18.74 -24.76 8.06
N GLY A 476 19.33 -24.74 6.86
CA GLY A 476 20.76 -24.40 6.71
C GLY A 476 21.00 -22.88 6.64
N ASP A 477 22.27 -22.47 6.53
CA ASP A 477 22.67 -21.05 6.50
C ASP A 477 21.87 -20.18 5.51
N LEU A 478 21.66 -20.67 4.28
CA LEU A 478 20.94 -19.91 3.26
C LEU A 478 19.46 -19.72 3.61
N ASP A 479 18.84 -20.76 4.18
CA ASP A 479 17.47 -20.67 4.68
C ASP A 479 17.39 -19.73 5.88
N LEU A 480 18.28 -19.85 6.86
CA LEU A 480 18.33 -18.98 8.03
C LEU A 480 18.49 -17.49 7.67
N ARG A 481 19.24 -17.16 6.61
CA ARG A 481 19.35 -15.77 6.10
C ARG A 481 18.04 -15.21 5.54
N LEU A 482 17.09 -16.07 5.19
CA LEU A 482 15.72 -15.69 4.79
C LEU A 482 14.80 -15.67 6.00
N LEU A 483 14.84 -16.73 6.83
CA LEU A 483 13.93 -16.96 7.95
C LEU A 483 14.14 -15.99 9.13
N LEU A 484 15.36 -15.43 9.27
CA LEU A 484 15.72 -14.56 10.41
C LEU A 484 15.75 -13.07 10.06
N ARG A 485 15.23 -12.68 8.89
CA ARG A 485 15.18 -11.28 8.48
C ARG A 485 14.25 -10.52 9.41
N GLU A 486 14.78 -9.51 10.11
CA GLU A 486 13.97 -8.56 10.88
C GLU A 486 14.04 -7.22 10.19
N GLY A 487 12.92 -6.51 10.14
CA GLY A 487 12.86 -5.14 9.64
C GLY A 487 13.48 -4.94 8.25
N GLY A 488 13.47 -5.97 7.38
CA GLY A 488 14.03 -5.89 6.02
C GLY A 488 15.54 -6.07 5.88
N LEU A 489 16.25 -6.44 6.95
CA LEU A 489 17.70 -6.58 6.89
C LEU A 489 18.12 -7.74 5.98
N ASN A 490 19.01 -7.44 5.03
CA ASN A 490 19.69 -8.46 4.25
C ASN A 490 20.81 -9.09 5.09
N LEU A 491 20.68 -10.39 5.38
CA LEU A 491 21.62 -11.11 6.23
C LEU A 491 22.78 -11.75 5.44
N MET A 492 22.96 -11.47 4.14
CA MET A 492 24.00 -12.13 3.31
C MET A 492 25.44 -11.88 3.76
N GLU A 493 25.72 -10.75 4.41
CA GLU A 493 27.06 -10.41 4.92
C GLU A 493 27.27 -10.89 6.37
N MET A 494 26.22 -11.38 7.04
CA MET A 494 26.31 -11.83 8.43
C MET A 494 27.19 -13.09 8.55
N PRO A 495 28.17 -13.12 9.46
CA PRO A 495 28.95 -14.32 9.74
C PRO A 495 28.06 -15.47 10.26
N PRO A 496 28.35 -16.74 9.92
CA PRO A 496 27.55 -17.88 10.38
C PRO A 496 27.38 -17.93 11.91
N ALA A 497 28.42 -17.65 12.69
CA ALA A 497 28.31 -17.67 14.16
C ALA A 497 27.26 -16.67 14.71
N ASP A 498 27.18 -15.47 14.14
CA ASP A 498 26.18 -14.47 14.53
C ASP A 498 24.78 -14.84 14.00
N LEU A 499 24.71 -15.49 12.82
CA LEU A 499 23.46 -16.01 12.26
C LEU A 499 22.84 -17.09 13.15
N TYR A 500 23.65 -18.02 13.68
CA TYR A 500 23.19 -19.06 14.60
C TYR A 500 22.84 -18.51 15.99
N ARG A 501 23.59 -17.51 16.49
CA ARG A 501 23.19 -16.78 17.70
C ARG A 501 21.80 -16.14 17.52
N ARG A 502 21.58 -15.49 16.39
CA ARG A 502 20.28 -14.91 16.02
C ARG A 502 19.20 -15.99 15.84
N ALA A 503 19.53 -17.16 15.28
CA ALA A 503 18.59 -18.28 15.21
C ALA A 503 18.16 -18.74 16.60
N CYS A 504 19.10 -18.85 17.54
CA CYS A 504 18.79 -19.17 18.94
C CYS A 504 17.88 -18.11 19.59
N GLU A 505 18.12 -16.83 19.33
CA GLU A 505 17.21 -15.76 19.77
C GLU A 505 15.80 -15.99 19.21
N HIS A 506 15.65 -16.45 17.97
CA HIS A 506 14.39 -16.81 17.30
C HIS A 506 13.78 -18.15 17.73
N ASP A 507 14.25 -18.72 18.83
CA ASP A 507 13.77 -19.97 19.44
C ASP A 507 14.06 -21.22 18.60
N TRP A 508 15.02 -21.14 17.66
CA TRP A 508 15.54 -22.33 16.97
C TRP A 508 16.47 -23.12 17.90
N GLN A 509 15.91 -24.16 18.52
CA GLN A 509 16.61 -24.96 19.54
C GLN A 509 17.96 -25.52 19.08
N PHE A 510 18.04 -26.03 17.84
CA PHE A 510 19.28 -26.61 17.30
C PHE A 510 20.45 -25.60 17.27
N ALA A 511 20.16 -24.31 17.10
CA ALA A 511 21.17 -23.27 17.05
C ALA A 511 21.64 -22.82 18.44
N CYS A 512 20.80 -23.00 19.47
CA CYS A 512 21.19 -22.74 20.86
C CYS A 512 22.19 -23.78 21.38
N GLU A 513 22.11 -25.01 20.90
CA GLU A 513 22.98 -26.11 21.33
C GLU A 513 24.40 -25.97 20.74
N GLU A 514 24.54 -25.59 19.47
CA GLU A 514 25.84 -25.41 18.80
C GLU A 514 26.65 -24.19 19.29
N GLY A 515 26.01 -23.17 19.87
CA GLY A 515 26.69 -22.01 20.45
C GLY A 515 27.37 -22.27 21.80
N SER A 516 27.20 -23.47 22.37
CA SER A 516 27.70 -23.85 23.70
C SER A 516 28.98 -24.70 23.69
N SER A 517 29.51 -25.03 22.50
CA SER A 517 30.70 -25.87 22.29
C SER A 517 31.96 -25.09 21.91
#